data_AF-A0A9P7WRY5-F1
#
_entry.id   AF-A0A9P7WRY5-F1
#
_cell.length_a   1.000
_cell.length_b   1.000
_cell.length_c   1.000
_cell.angle_alpha   90.00
_cell.angle_beta   90.00
_cell.angle_gamma   90.00
#
_symmetry.space_group_name_H-M   'P 1'
#
loop_
_entity.id
_entity.type
_entity.pdbx_description
1 polymer ?
#
loop_
_entity_poly.entity_id
_entity_poly.type
_entity_poly.pdbx_seq_one_letter_code
_entity_poly.pdbx_strand_id
1 'polypeptide(L)'
;MANHNSPSLPASKVYAGPDELRLPETKSPGSPIDNSGRGIDTPVETFGESLLNDEEHLKLYNAILQTRTADPSAIRSTEAELQELVTKCKDVLLRLHTIAITPSLDLSTRLGILLYSGIFRPNDSQFLRRLAIIQAKNATPLQWKSKAKTAKEDLPIMHRNMLQLVDEPDAVIAKINEAMATKAVRYDFPARWPSAFTDIANVIQSNFYARLASASPDDATLLRSRRSLSLLNAVSKEITSMKVH
;
A
#
# COMPACT_ATOMS: atom_id res chain seq x y z
N MET A 1 -53.26 -8.20 50.37
CA MET A 1 -53.77 -8.87 49.16
C MET A 1 -53.61 -7.91 48.00
N ALA A 2 -52.52 -8.04 47.23
CA ALA A 2 -52.19 -7.14 46.13
C ALA A 2 -52.26 -7.92 44.81
N ASN A 3 -53.09 -7.44 43.89
CA ASN A 3 -53.35 -8.01 42.57
C ASN A 3 -52.15 -7.80 41.64
N HIS A 4 -51.59 -8.89 41.14
CA HIS A 4 -50.70 -8.89 39.98
C HIS A 4 -51.53 -9.03 38.70
N ASN A 5 -51.55 -7.99 37.86
CA ASN A 5 -52.02 -8.07 36.48
C ASN A 5 -50.80 -8.00 35.55
N SER A 6 -50.50 -9.11 34.88
CA SER A 6 -49.51 -9.18 33.80
C SER A 6 -50.18 -8.85 32.46
N PRO A 7 -49.55 -8.07 31.57
CA PRO A 7 -50.10 -7.82 30.23
C PRO A 7 -49.77 -8.98 29.28
N SER A 8 -50.81 -9.48 28.62
CA SER A 8 -50.76 -10.47 27.53
C SER A 8 -50.13 -9.88 26.26
N LEU A 9 -49.14 -10.59 25.70
CA LEU A 9 -48.56 -10.30 24.39
C LEU A 9 -49.50 -10.78 23.25
N PRO A 10 -49.62 -10.03 22.14
CA PRO A 10 -50.43 -10.45 21.00
C PRO A 10 -49.72 -11.50 20.13
N ALA A 11 -50.58 -12.28 19.48
CA ALA A 11 -50.32 -13.51 18.75
C ALA A 11 -49.31 -13.41 17.60
N SER A 12 -48.61 -14.52 17.41
CA SER A 12 -47.68 -14.84 16.33
C SER A 12 -48.26 -14.58 14.95
N LYS A 13 -47.55 -13.80 14.13
CA LYS A 13 -47.74 -13.80 12.68
C LYS A 13 -47.18 -15.10 12.10
N VAL A 14 -48.05 -15.81 11.41
CA VAL A 14 -47.78 -16.97 10.56
C VAL A 14 -46.80 -16.52 9.46
N TYR A 15 -45.59 -17.06 9.45
CA TYR A 15 -44.67 -16.94 8.32
C TYR A 15 -45.07 -17.99 7.28
N ALA A 16 -45.45 -17.52 6.10
CA ALA A 16 -45.62 -18.32 4.90
C ALA A 16 -44.26 -18.94 4.48
N GLY A 17 -44.34 -20.13 3.88
CA GLY A 17 -43.20 -21.02 3.60
C GLY A 17 -42.21 -20.53 2.53
N PRO A 18 -41.18 -21.34 2.27
CA PRO A 18 -40.08 -20.99 1.38
C PRO A 18 -40.49 -21.23 -0.08
N ASP A 19 -40.81 -20.16 -0.79
CA ASP A 19 -40.81 -20.18 -2.25
C ASP A 19 -39.35 -20.13 -2.74
N GLU A 20 -39.01 -21.10 -3.58
CA GLU A 20 -37.72 -21.28 -4.24
C GLU A 20 -37.36 -20.07 -5.11
N LEU A 21 -36.68 -19.09 -4.53
CA LEU A 21 -35.90 -18.12 -5.28
C LEU A 21 -34.62 -18.79 -5.78
N ARG A 22 -34.71 -19.37 -6.99
CA ARG A 22 -33.52 -19.64 -7.83
C ARG A 22 -32.74 -18.34 -7.99
N LEU A 23 -31.61 -18.25 -7.30
CA LEU A 23 -30.61 -17.22 -7.56
C LEU A 23 -30.11 -17.39 -9.00
N PRO A 24 -30.04 -16.30 -9.79
CA PRO A 24 -29.36 -16.37 -11.08
C PRO A 24 -27.89 -16.72 -10.84
N GLU A 25 -27.38 -17.70 -11.58
CA GLU A 25 -25.97 -18.05 -11.60
C GLU A 25 -25.14 -16.78 -11.83
N THR A 26 -24.42 -16.34 -10.79
CA THR A 26 -23.43 -15.29 -10.89
C THR A 26 -22.28 -15.83 -11.73
N LYS A 27 -22.27 -15.53 -13.03
CA LYS A 27 -21.08 -15.68 -13.87
C LYS A 27 -19.95 -14.89 -13.21
N SER A 28 -18.84 -15.57 -12.91
CA SER A 28 -17.60 -14.96 -12.43
C SER A 28 -17.28 -13.70 -13.24
N PRO A 29 -16.74 -12.63 -12.62
CA PRO A 29 -16.34 -11.43 -13.33
C PRO A 29 -15.37 -11.84 -14.45
N GLY A 30 -15.83 -11.68 -15.70
CA GLY A 30 -15.03 -12.00 -16.87
C GLY A 30 -13.78 -11.12 -16.89
N SER A 31 -12.63 -11.75 -17.12
CA SER A 31 -11.37 -11.04 -17.39
C SER A 31 -11.60 -9.99 -18.49
N PRO A 32 -10.92 -8.83 -18.44
CA PRO A 32 -11.00 -7.83 -19.49
C PRO A 32 -10.68 -8.47 -20.86
N ILE A 33 -11.68 -8.47 -21.74
CA ILE A 33 -11.56 -8.98 -23.10
C ILE A 33 -11.41 -7.75 -24.01
N ASP A 34 -10.42 -7.75 -24.89
CA ASP A 34 -10.31 -6.68 -25.89
C ASP A 34 -11.41 -6.81 -26.97
N ASN A 35 -11.50 -5.81 -27.85
CA ASN A 35 -12.45 -5.80 -28.98
C ASN A 35 -12.25 -6.95 -29.99
N SER A 36 -11.22 -7.80 -29.81
CA SER A 36 -10.97 -8.99 -30.63
C SER A 36 -11.42 -10.30 -29.97
N GLY A 37 -12.00 -10.24 -28.77
CA GLY A 37 -12.45 -11.44 -28.05
C GLY A 37 -11.31 -12.24 -27.44
N ARG A 38 -10.08 -11.70 -27.41
CA ARG A 38 -8.94 -12.34 -26.76
C ARG A 38 -8.78 -11.81 -25.34
N GLY A 39 -8.55 -12.72 -24.40
CA GLY A 39 -8.14 -12.35 -23.05
C GLY A 39 -6.88 -11.49 -23.14
N ILE A 40 -6.91 -10.30 -22.55
CA ILE A 40 -5.73 -9.46 -22.44
C ILE A 40 -4.84 -10.13 -21.40
N ASP A 41 -3.92 -10.98 -21.85
CA ASP A 41 -2.76 -11.37 -21.06
C ASP A 41 -1.88 -10.12 -20.94
N THR A 42 -2.23 -9.20 -20.04
CA THR A 42 -1.25 -8.21 -19.58
C THR A 42 -0.13 -9.04 -18.97
N PRO A 43 1.11 -8.97 -19.48
CA PRO A 43 2.23 -9.53 -18.78
C PRO A 43 2.21 -8.88 -17.40
N VAL A 44 1.96 -9.67 -16.36
CA VAL A 44 2.29 -9.24 -15.00
C VAL A 44 3.81 -9.22 -15.02
N GLU A 45 4.38 -8.12 -15.49
CA GLU A 45 5.81 -7.97 -15.56
C GLU A 45 6.34 -8.23 -14.14
N THR A 46 7.13 -9.30 -14.01
CA THR A 46 7.96 -9.64 -12.86
C THR A 46 9.09 -8.63 -12.68
N PHE A 47 8.82 -7.35 -12.93
CA PHE A 47 9.75 -6.24 -12.74
C PHE A 47 10.26 -6.19 -11.29
N GLY A 48 9.43 -6.62 -10.34
CA GLY A 48 9.82 -6.80 -8.95
C GLY A 48 10.87 -7.89 -8.74
N GLU A 49 10.87 -8.98 -9.51
CA GLU A 49 11.79 -10.10 -9.27
C GLU A 49 13.24 -9.76 -9.66
N SER A 50 13.43 -9.00 -10.75
CA SER A 50 14.78 -8.56 -11.14
C SER A 50 15.39 -7.57 -10.14
N LEU A 51 14.57 -6.70 -9.54
CA LEU A 51 15.05 -5.68 -8.58
C LEU A 51 15.40 -6.26 -7.20
N LEU A 52 14.80 -7.41 -6.85
CA LEU A 52 14.99 -8.08 -5.56
C LEU A 52 16.24 -8.97 -5.55
N ASN A 53 16.67 -9.48 -6.70
CA ASN A 53 17.83 -10.36 -6.84
C ASN A 53 19.16 -9.61 -7.01
N ASP A 54 19.11 -8.27 -6.97
CA ASP A 54 20.29 -7.42 -7.10
C ASP A 54 21.07 -7.35 -5.77
N GLU A 55 22.40 -7.44 -5.85
CA GLU A 55 23.32 -7.35 -4.72
C GLU A 55 23.10 -6.05 -3.91
N GLU A 56 22.79 -4.94 -4.57
CA GLU A 56 22.49 -3.67 -3.89
C GLU A 56 21.20 -3.74 -3.07
N HIS A 57 20.19 -4.46 -3.56
CA HIS A 57 18.94 -4.66 -2.84
C HIS A 57 19.17 -5.47 -1.56
N LEU A 58 19.96 -6.53 -1.65
CA LEU A 58 20.33 -7.37 -0.51
C LEU A 58 21.18 -6.59 0.51
N LYS A 59 22.12 -5.74 0.05
CA LYS A 59 22.89 -4.84 0.93
C LYS A 59 21.98 -3.88 1.68
N LEU A 60 21.08 -3.21 0.97
CA LEU A 60 20.11 -2.30 1.59
C LEU A 60 19.24 -3.03 2.62
N TYR A 61 18.73 -4.21 2.26
CA TYR A 61 17.93 -5.04 3.14
C TYR A 61 18.69 -5.44 4.41
N ASN A 62 19.92 -5.92 4.27
CA ASN A 62 20.78 -6.32 5.39
C ASN A 62 21.12 -5.15 6.29
N ALA A 63 21.41 -3.98 5.72
CA ALA A 63 21.65 -2.76 6.49
C ALA A 63 20.40 -2.38 7.31
N ILE A 64 19.19 -2.47 6.74
CA ILE A 64 17.95 -2.23 7.51
C ILE A 64 17.79 -3.26 8.64
N LEU A 65 18.05 -4.54 8.39
CA LEU A 65 17.98 -5.58 9.42
C LEU A 65 18.94 -5.32 10.58
N GLN A 66 20.18 -4.91 10.29
CA GLN A 66 21.21 -4.67 11.30
C GLN A 66 20.83 -3.55 12.27
N THR A 67 20.05 -2.55 11.84
CA THR A 67 19.59 -1.47 12.73
C THR A 67 18.77 -1.98 13.92
N ARG A 68 18.17 -3.18 13.82
CA ARG A 68 17.37 -3.76 14.90
C ARG A 68 18.17 -4.44 15.98
N THR A 69 19.21 -5.16 15.57
CA THR A 69 20.00 -6.04 16.45
C THR A 69 21.22 -5.35 17.03
N ALA A 70 21.54 -4.17 16.51
CA ALA A 70 22.70 -3.39 16.89
C ALA A 70 22.53 -2.71 18.27
N ASP A 71 23.63 -2.71 19.03
CA ASP A 71 23.84 -1.79 20.17
C ASP A 71 23.75 -0.31 19.70
N PRO A 72 23.41 0.69 20.55
CA PRO A 72 23.28 2.08 20.12
C PRO A 72 24.51 2.68 19.41
N SER A 73 25.70 2.15 19.68
CA SER A 73 26.91 2.50 18.92
C SER A 73 26.86 1.98 17.47
N ALA A 74 26.48 0.72 17.28
CA ALA A 74 26.34 0.08 15.98
C ALA A 74 25.11 0.59 15.20
N ILE A 75 24.05 1.06 15.86
CA ILE A 75 22.90 1.70 15.20
C ILE A 75 23.37 2.93 14.42
N ARG A 76 24.21 3.78 15.01
CA ARG A 76 24.76 4.97 14.34
C ARG A 76 25.63 4.62 13.14
N SER A 77 26.44 3.58 13.26
CA SER A 77 27.25 3.08 12.13
C SER A 77 26.36 2.57 10.99
N THR A 78 25.33 1.80 11.33
CA THR A 78 24.38 1.24 10.36
C THR A 78 23.55 2.33 9.69
N GLU A 79 23.14 3.37 10.44
CA GLU A 79 22.43 4.52 9.90
C GLU A 79 23.31 5.33 8.94
N ALA A 80 24.60 5.48 9.24
CA ALA A 80 25.55 6.11 8.33
C ALA A 80 25.72 5.30 7.03
N GLU A 81 25.82 3.98 7.11
CA GLU A 81 25.88 3.09 5.95
C GLU A 81 24.59 3.16 5.12
N LEU A 82 23.42 3.14 5.76
CA LEU A 82 22.13 3.34 5.09
C LEU A 82 22.07 4.69 4.38
N GLN A 83 22.53 5.75 5.04
CA GLN A 83 22.56 7.08 4.44
C GLN A 83 23.52 7.13 3.25
N GLU A 84 24.65 6.44 3.33
CA GLU A 84 25.60 6.30 2.23
C GLU A 84 24.96 5.56 1.04
N LEU A 85 24.32 4.42 1.26
CA LEU A 85 23.58 3.68 0.23
C LEU A 85 22.48 4.54 -0.39
N VAL A 86 21.69 5.24 0.42
CA VAL A 86 20.67 6.19 -0.04
C VAL A 86 21.28 7.33 -0.87
N THR A 87 22.53 7.73 -0.61
CA THR A 87 23.16 8.79 -1.40
C THR A 87 23.74 8.29 -2.71
N LYS A 88 24.30 7.07 -2.75
CA LYS A 88 25.06 6.52 -3.88
C LYS A 88 24.22 5.71 -4.85
N CYS A 89 23.28 4.90 -4.35
CA CYS A 89 22.51 4.00 -5.18
C CYS A 89 21.45 4.76 -5.99
N LYS A 90 21.40 4.46 -7.29
CA LYS A 90 20.27 4.82 -8.15
C LYS A 90 19.07 3.98 -7.75
N ASP A 91 17.88 4.56 -7.89
CA ASP A 91 16.60 3.84 -7.72
C ASP A 91 16.38 3.28 -6.31
N VAL A 92 17.21 3.65 -5.33
CA VAL A 92 17.06 3.22 -3.93
C VAL A 92 15.70 3.62 -3.36
N LEU A 93 15.13 4.74 -3.80
CA LEU A 93 13.79 5.11 -3.40
C LEU A 93 12.72 4.13 -3.92
N LEU A 94 12.84 3.68 -5.17
CA LEU A 94 11.98 2.63 -5.73
C LEU A 94 12.18 1.31 -4.96
N ARG A 95 13.43 0.95 -4.63
CA ARG A 95 13.73 -0.26 -3.85
C ARG A 95 13.14 -0.21 -2.44
N LEU A 96 13.30 0.90 -1.73
CA LEU A 96 12.72 1.10 -0.40
C LEU A 96 11.18 1.04 -0.43
N HIS A 97 10.56 1.63 -1.45
CA HIS A 97 9.12 1.48 -1.68
C HIS A 97 8.73 0.03 -1.94
N THR A 98 9.50 -0.68 -2.77
CA THR A 98 9.25 -2.08 -3.10
C THR A 98 9.33 -2.96 -1.85
N ILE A 99 10.32 -2.75 -0.98
CA ILE A 99 10.39 -3.43 0.33
C ILE A 99 9.16 -3.09 1.17
N ALA A 100 8.75 -1.82 1.21
CA ALA A 100 7.60 -1.38 2.00
C ALA A 100 6.27 -1.97 1.52
N ILE A 101 6.04 -2.14 0.21
CA ILE A 101 4.79 -2.72 -0.31
C ILE A 101 4.77 -4.25 -0.26
N THR A 102 5.93 -4.90 -0.22
CA THR A 102 5.99 -6.37 -0.30
C THR A 102 5.40 -6.97 0.98
N PRO A 103 4.37 -7.83 0.88
CA PRO A 103 3.75 -8.47 2.04
C PRO A 103 4.75 -9.32 2.83
N SER A 104 4.47 -9.51 4.12
CA SER A 104 5.35 -10.23 5.05
C SER A 104 5.72 -11.64 4.60
N LEU A 105 4.73 -12.38 4.11
CA LEU A 105 4.89 -13.77 3.67
C LEU A 105 5.76 -13.86 2.40
N ASP A 106 5.61 -12.89 1.51
CA ASP A 106 6.33 -12.84 0.24
C ASP A 106 7.78 -12.43 0.47
N LEU A 107 8.04 -11.47 1.35
CA LEU A 107 9.40 -11.06 1.71
C LEU A 107 10.22 -12.24 2.25
N SER A 108 9.62 -13.04 3.15
CA SER A 108 10.30 -14.20 3.73
C SER A 108 10.57 -15.31 2.72
N THR A 109 9.65 -15.51 1.77
CA THR A 109 9.77 -16.54 0.72
C THR A 109 10.81 -16.12 -0.31
N ARG A 110 10.73 -14.88 -0.80
CA ARG A 110 11.65 -14.33 -1.80
C ARG A 110 13.06 -14.20 -1.28
N LEU A 111 13.23 -13.91 0.00
CA LEU A 111 14.55 -13.80 0.58
C LEU A 111 15.23 -15.13 0.82
N GLY A 112 14.51 -16.27 0.75
CA GLY A 112 14.99 -17.66 0.58
C GLY A 112 16.09 -18.21 1.50
N ILE A 113 16.80 -17.35 2.24
CA ILE A 113 18.17 -17.54 2.71
C ILE A 113 18.22 -17.30 4.23
N LEU A 114 17.25 -16.55 4.81
CA LEU A 114 17.21 -16.26 6.25
C LEU A 114 16.24 -17.12 7.06
N LEU A 115 15.34 -17.86 6.40
CA LEU A 115 14.50 -18.84 7.11
C LEU A 115 15.34 -20.04 7.57
N TYR A 116 16.38 -20.43 6.81
CA TYR A 116 17.28 -21.52 7.18
C TYR A 116 18.21 -21.18 8.36
N SER A 117 18.43 -19.90 8.66
CA SER A 117 19.30 -19.49 9.78
C SER A 117 18.56 -19.34 11.12
N GLY A 118 17.23 -19.46 11.15
CA GLY A 118 16.45 -19.28 12.39
C GLY A 118 16.44 -17.86 12.96
N ILE A 119 16.99 -16.90 12.20
CA ILE A 119 17.11 -15.49 12.62
C ILE A 119 15.82 -14.71 12.34
N PHE A 120 15.05 -15.11 11.31
CA PHE A 120 13.86 -14.38 10.88
C PHE A 120 12.62 -14.79 11.68
N ARG A 121 12.10 -13.88 12.50
CA ARG A 121 10.82 -14.04 13.19
C ARG A 121 9.68 -13.45 12.34
N PRO A 122 8.44 -13.94 12.44
CA PRO A 122 7.30 -13.42 11.66
C PRO A 122 7.11 -11.90 11.74
N ASN A 123 7.39 -11.30 12.91
CA ASN A 123 7.28 -9.86 13.15
C ASN A 123 8.39 -9.03 12.46
N ASP A 124 9.43 -9.66 11.94
CA ASP A 124 10.59 -8.98 11.36
C ASP A 124 10.23 -8.31 10.04
N SER A 125 9.35 -8.95 9.28
CA SER A 125 8.80 -8.39 8.05
C SER A 125 8.10 -7.04 8.25
N GLN A 126 7.25 -6.89 9.27
CA GLN A 126 6.55 -5.64 9.53
C GLN A 126 7.51 -4.53 9.97
N PHE A 127 8.47 -4.88 10.83
CA PHE A 127 9.52 -3.96 11.24
C PHE A 127 10.33 -3.45 10.04
N LEU A 128 10.71 -4.35 9.14
CA LEU A 128 11.45 -4.00 7.91
C LEU A 128 10.66 -3.07 7.01
N ARG A 129 9.37 -3.36 6.77
CA ARG A 129 8.51 -2.50 5.96
C ARG A 129 8.38 -1.10 6.56
N ARG A 130 8.24 -1.00 7.89
CA ARG A 130 8.21 0.28 8.61
C ARG A 130 9.52 1.06 8.46
N LEU A 131 10.67 0.41 8.66
CA LEU A 131 11.94 1.09 8.48
C LEU A 131 12.17 1.50 7.02
N ALA A 132 11.85 0.62 6.07
CA ALA A 132 12.00 0.91 4.64
C ALA A 132 11.19 2.15 4.24
N ILE A 133 9.92 2.26 4.65
CA ILE A 133 9.12 3.44 4.32
C ILE A 133 9.59 4.70 5.07
N ILE A 134 10.12 4.58 6.29
CA ILE A 134 10.76 5.71 7.00
C ILE A 134 11.97 6.22 6.22
N GLN A 135 12.85 5.32 5.77
CA GLN A 135 14.02 5.68 4.99
C GLN A 135 13.61 6.26 3.62
N ALA A 136 12.58 5.71 2.99
CA ALA A 136 12.03 6.22 1.73
C ALA A 136 11.55 7.68 1.90
N LYS A 137 10.82 7.97 2.99
CA LYS A 137 10.37 9.32 3.33
C LYS A 137 11.55 10.28 3.50
N ASN A 138 12.59 9.86 4.22
CA ASN A 138 13.77 10.70 4.47
C ASN A 138 14.58 10.94 3.18
N ALA A 139 14.65 9.96 2.29
CA ALA A 139 15.34 10.05 1.01
C ALA A 139 14.60 10.91 -0.03
N THR A 140 13.26 11.00 0.07
CA THR A 140 12.39 11.64 -0.94
C THR A 140 12.79 13.07 -1.30
N PRO A 141 13.01 14.02 -0.37
CA PRO A 141 13.36 15.39 -0.73
C PRO A 141 14.65 15.51 -1.57
N LEU A 142 15.60 14.61 -1.34
CA LEU A 142 16.91 14.61 -2.00
C LEU A 142 16.86 13.86 -3.34
N GLN A 143 16.16 12.73 -3.39
CA GLN A 143 16.19 11.85 -4.54
C GLN A 143 15.11 12.15 -5.58
N TRP A 144 13.90 12.52 -5.15
CA TRP A 144 12.75 12.69 -6.06
C TRP A 144 12.96 13.78 -7.10
N LYS A 145 13.67 14.84 -6.72
CA LYS A 145 14.00 15.99 -7.57
C LYS A 145 15.19 15.70 -8.50
N SER A 146 16.03 14.74 -8.15
CA SER A 146 17.24 14.44 -8.92
C SER A 146 16.92 13.45 -10.03
N LYS A 147 16.91 13.95 -11.28
CA LYS A 147 16.79 13.10 -12.49
C LYS A 147 17.91 12.06 -12.59
N ALA A 148 19.04 12.29 -11.92
CA ALA A 148 20.14 11.33 -11.89
C ALA A 148 19.91 10.16 -10.93
N LYS A 149 18.99 10.30 -9.97
CA LYS A 149 18.71 9.31 -8.92
C LYS A 149 17.36 8.62 -9.04
N THR A 150 16.39 9.28 -9.66
CA THR A 150 15.07 8.70 -9.95
C THR A 150 14.88 8.75 -11.46
N ALA A 151 14.92 7.59 -12.11
CA ALA A 151 14.65 7.50 -13.54
C ALA A 151 13.20 7.93 -13.82
N LYS A 152 12.94 8.46 -15.02
CA LYS A 152 11.57 8.85 -15.38
C LYS A 152 10.63 7.64 -15.44
N GLU A 153 11.21 6.46 -15.64
CA GLU A 153 10.53 5.21 -15.93
C GLU A 153 10.11 4.51 -14.62
N ASP A 154 10.77 4.87 -13.52
CA ASP A 154 10.42 4.41 -12.18
C ASP A 154 9.21 5.15 -11.60
N LEU A 155 8.98 6.40 -12.02
CA LEU A 155 7.94 7.24 -11.43
C LEU A 155 6.55 6.61 -11.52
N PRO A 156 6.08 6.09 -12.67
CA PRO A 156 4.76 5.47 -12.75
C PRO A 156 4.64 4.27 -11.80
N ILE A 157 5.72 3.51 -11.60
CA ILE A 157 5.77 2.38 -10.67
C ILE A 157 5.63 2.90 -9.24
N MET A 158 6.39 3.93 -8.89
CA MET A 158 6.34 4.55 -7.56
C MET A 158 4.98 5.17 -7.25
N HIS A 159 4.38 5.88 -8.21
CA HIS A 159 3.04 6.45 -8.12
C HIS A 159 2.00 5.35 -7.85
N ARG A 160 2.03 4.26 -8.62
CA ARG A 160 1.17 3.09 -8.41
C ARG A 160 1.37 2.48 -7.02
N ASN A 161 2.62 2.26 -6.60
CA ASN A 161 2.96 1.68 -5.31
C ASN A 161 2.44 2.54 -4.14
N MET A 162 2.54 3.86 -4.26
CA MET A 162 2.00 4.80 -3.27
C MET A 162 0.48 4.70 -3.15
N LEU A 163 -0.23 4.53 -4.27
CA LEU A 163 -1.68 4.37 -4.25
C LEU A 163 -2.12 2.99 -3.71
N GLN A 164 -1.34 1.94 -3.95
CA GLN A 164 -1.58 0.61 -3.37
C GLN A 164 -1.50 0.61 -1.84
N LEU A 165 -0.55 1.37 -1.26
CA LEU A 165 -0.36 1.49 0.19
C LEU A 165 -1.50 2.23 0.93
N VAL A 166 -2.54 2.68 0.23
CA VAL A 166 -3.77 3.17 0.88
C VAL A 166 -4.47 2.03 1.67
N ASP A 167 -4.34 0.79 1.20
CA ASP A 167 -4.86 -0.43 1.85
C ASP A 167 -3.92 -1.00 2.91
N GLU A 168 -2.87 -0.28 3.30
CA GLU A 168 -1.85 -0.84 4.17
C GLU A 168 -2.36 -1.08 5.61
N PRO A 169 -2.46 -2.32 6.11
CA PRO A 169 -3.00 -2.58 7.46
C PRO A 169 -2.23 -1.82 8.56
N ASP A 170 -0.91 -1.65 8.38
CA ASP A 170 -0.09 -0.89 9.31
C ASP A 170 -0.34 0.63 9.24
N ALA A 171 -0.89 1.20 10.31
CA ALA A 171 -1.19 2.63 10.37
C ALA A 171 0.04 3.54 10.23
N VAL A 172 1.22 3.10 10.67
CA VAL A 172 2.46 3.89 10.56
C VAL A 172 2.90 3.95 9.10
N ILE A 173 2.93 2.80 8.42
CA ILE A 173 3.30 2.73 7.01
C ILE A 173 2.31 3.54 6.16
N ALA A 174 1.00 3.36 6.39
CA ALA A 174 -0.04 4.10 5.69
C ALA A 174 0.12 5.63 5.86
N LYS A 175 0.41 6.08 7.08
CA LYS A 175 0.56 7.53 7.37
C LYS A 175 1.82 8.12 6.74
N ILE A 176 2.93 7.38 6.76
CA ILE A 176 4.17 7.83 6.12
C ILE A 176 3.97 7.88 4.60
N ASN A 177 3.35 6.85 4.03
CA ASN A 177 3.04 6.81 2.60
C ASN A 177 2.14 7.98 2.17
N GLU A 178 1.11 8.33 2.95
CA GLU A 178 0.28 9.52 2.68
C GLU A 178 1.13 10.80 2.58
N ALA A 179 2.05 11.02 3.52
CA ALA A 179 2.93 12.18 3.50
C ALA A 179 3.87 12.16 2.29
N MET A 180 4.39 10.99 1.91
CA MET A 180 5.23 10.83 0.73
C MET A 180 4.48 11.09 -0.58
N ALA A 181 3.31 10.46 -0.76
CA ALA A 181 2.44 10.67 -1.92
C ALA A 181 2.05 12.14 -2.07
N THR A 182 1.73 12.81 -0.97
CA THR A 182 1.46 14.24 -0.94
C THR A 182 2.65 15.07 -1.47
N LYS A 183 3.88 14.73 -1.06
CA LYS A 183 5.10 15.40 -1.58
C LYS A 183 5.42 15.03 -3.02
N ALA A 184 5.20 13.78 -3.42
CA ALA A 184 5.35 13.35 -4.81
C ALA A 184 4.44 14.16 -5.74
N VAL A 185 3.16 14.30 -5.38
CA VAL A 185 2.21 15.12 -6.14
C VAL A 185 2.68 16.58 -6.24
N ARG A 186 3.20 17.18 -5.16
CA ARG A 186 3.78 18.52 -5.23
C ARG A 186 4.93 18.66 -6.22
N TYR A 187 5.76 17.63 -6.37
CA TYR A 187 6.91 17.69 -7.29
C TYR A 187 6.54 17.34 -8.73
N ASP A 188 5.54 16.48 -8.91
CA ASP A 188 5.26 15.88 -10.21
C ASP A 188 4.00 16.44 -10.87
N PHE A 189 3.04 17.00 -10.13
CA PHE A 189 1.85 17.59 -10.71
C PHE A 189 2.09 19.05 -11.14
N PRO A 190 1.63 19.47 -12.33
CA PRO A 190 0.91 18.68 -13.34
C PRO A 190 1.81 17.99 -14.39
N ALA A 191 3.12 18.26 -14.40
CA ALA A 191 3.98 17.95 -15.54
C ALA A 191 4.39 16.47 -15.70
N ARG A 192 4.79 15.82 -14.59
CA ARG A 192 5.27 14.43 -14.55
C ARG A 192 4.19 13.44 -14.14
N TRP A 193 3.17 13.90 -13.41
CA TRP A 193 2.02 13.09 -12.99
C TRP A 193 0.69 13.81 -13.25
N PRO A 194 0.33 14.07 -14.52
CA PRO A 194 -0.90 14.81 -14.86
C PRO A 194 -2.18 14.11 -14.40
N SER A 195 -2.16 12.78 -14.28
CA SER A 195 -3.30 11.96 -13.87
C SER A 195 -3.49 11.87 -12.35
N ALA A 196 -2.66 12.50 -11.51
CA ALA A 196 -2.65 12.28 -10.06
C ALA A 196 -4.04 12.33 -9.39
N PHE A 197 -4.84 13.37 -9.67
CA PHE A 197 -6.20 13.49 -9.12
C PHE A 197 -7.16 12.43 -9.66
N THR A 198 -7.02 12.07 -10.93
CA THR A 198 -7.83 11.01 -11.56
C THR A 198 -7.49 9.65 -10.95
N ASP A 199 -6.20 9.37 -10.74
CA ASP A 199 -5.74 8.11 -10.13
C ASP A 199 -6.22 7.98 -8.68
N ILE A 200 -6.15 9.07 -7.90
CA ILE A 200 -6.70 9.12 -6.53
C ILE A 200 -8.22 8.94 -6.54
N ALA A 201 -8.94 9.60 -7.46
CA ALA A 201 -10.38 9.46 -7.61
C ALA A 201 -10.78 8.02 -7.95
N ASN A 202 -10.02 7.36 -8.84
CA ASN A 202 -10.24 5.95 -9.20
C ASN A 202 -10.06 5.02 -7.99
N VAL A 203 -9.07 5.26 -7.13
CA VAL A 203 -8.90 4.51 -5.87
C VAL A 203 -10.09 4.72 -4.94
N ILE A 204 -10.57 5.95 -4.77
CA ILE A 204 -11.75 6.26 -3.95
C ILE A 204 -12.99 5.55 -4.50
N GLN A 205 -13.22 5.66 -5.81
CA GLN A 205 -14.38 5.07 -6.49
C GLN A 205 -14.38 3.54 -6.38
N SER A 206 -13.21 2.91 -6.58
CA SER A 206 -13.04 1.46 -6.39
C SER A 206 -13.39 1.02 -4.96
N ASN A 207 -12.86 1.71 -3.95
CA ASN A 207 -13.15 1.44 -2.54
C ASN A 207 -14.64 1.65 -2.20
N PHE A 208 -15.25 2.68 -2.79
CA PHE A 208 -16.67 2.98 -2.59
C PHE A 208 -17.56 1.90 -3.20
N TYR A 209 -17.27 1.44 -4.42
CA TYR A 209 -18.00 0.33 -5.04
C TYR A 209 -17.82 -0.98 -4.28
N ALA A 210 -16.60 -1.29 -3.82
CA ALA A 210 -16.36 -2.46 -2.98
C ALA A 210 -17.22 -2.44 -1.70
N ARG A 211 -17.40 -1.26 -1.10
CA ARG A 211 -18.25 -1.08 0.07
C ARG A 211 -19.73 -1.29 -0.24
N LEU A 212 -20.23 -0.73 -1.35
CA LEU A 212 -21.64 -0.84 -1.74
C LEU A 212 -22.02 -2.25 -2.18
N ALA A 213 -21.09 -2.99 -2.77
CA ALA A 213 -21.30 -4.37 -3.20
C ALA A 213 -21.42 -5.35 -2.03
N SER A 214 -20.92 -5.00 -0.83
CA SER A 214 -21.00 -5.86 0.34
C SER A 214 -22.24 -5.55 1.17
N ALA A 215 -23.07 -6.57 1.44
CA ALA A 215 -24.21 -6.49 2.35
C ALA A 215 -23.78 -6.24 3.81
N SER A 216 -22.53 -6.57 4.16
CA SER A 216 -21.91 -6.30 5.45
C SER A 216 -20.50 -5.74 5.20
N PRO A 217 -20.33 -4.41 5.20
CA PRO A 217 -19.03 -3.82 4.91
C PRO A 217 -18.02 -4.21 5.99
N ASP A 218 -16.90 -4.78 5.56
CA ASP A 218 -15.78 -5.13 6.43
C ASP A 218 -15.02 -3.88 6.88
N ASP A 219 -14.40 -3.96 8.06
CA ASP A 219 -13.63 -2.86 8.65
C ASP A 219 -12.48 -2.40 7.73
N ALA A 220 -11.91 -3.32 6.95
CA ALA A 220 -10.84 -3.02 6.01
C ALA A 220 -11.33 -2.09 4.87
N THR A 221 -12.50 -2.33 4.30
CA THR A 221 -13.07 -1.45 3.27
C THR A 221 -13.42 -0.07 3.81
N LEU A 222 -13.92 0.01 5.05
CA LEU A 222 -14.13 1.29 5.72
C LEU A 222 -12.80 2.04 5.92
N LEU A 223 -11.75 1.33 6.36
CA LEU A 223 -10.42 1.89 6.57
C LEU A 223 -9.81 2.41 5.26
N ARG A 224 -9.86 1.64 4.18
CA ARG A 224 -9.45 2.04 2.82
C ARG A 224 -10.15 3.31 2.36
N SER A 225 -11.47 3.36 2.53
CA SER A 225 -12.29 4.52 2.15
C SER A 225 -11.86 5.77 2.92
N ARG A 226 -11.65 5.66 4.24
CA ARG A 226 -11.18 6.78 5.07
C ARG A 226 -9.79 7.27 4.65
N ARG A 227 -8.87 6.36 4.35
CA ARG A 227 -7.49 6.71 3.98
C ARG A 227 -7.40 7.30 2.58
N SER A 228 -8.14 6.80 1.61
CA SER A 228 -8.19 7.39 0.27
C SER A 228 -8.72 8.82 0.28
N LEU A 229 -9.76 9.10 1.09
CA LEU A 229 -10.25 10.47 1.32
C LEU A 229 -9.23 11.34 2.08
N SER A 230 -8.53 10.78 3.07
CA SER A 230 -7.46 11.48 3.80
C SER A 230 -6.32 11.88 2.86
N LEU A 231 -5.90 10.99 1.96
CA LEU A 231 -4.91 11.25 0.93
C LEU A 231 -5.36 12.37 -0.01
N LEU A 232 -6.60 12.33 -0.53
CA LEU A 232 -7.14 13.40 -1.38
C LEU A 232 -7.11 14.76 -0.66
N ASN A 233 -7.52 14.80 0.60
CA ASN A 233 -7.48 16.01 1.41
C ASN A 233 -6.05 16.53 1.61
N ALA A 234 -5.09 15.65 1.92
CA ALA A 234 -3.69 16.02 2.09
C ALA A 234 -3.08 16.57 0.79
N VAL A 235 -3.33 15.91 -0.33
CA VAL A 235 -2.90 16.34 -1.67
C VAL A 235 -3.52 17.69 -2.04
N SER A 236 -4.82 17.88 -1.82
CA SER A 236 -5.51 19.13 -2.14
C SER A 236 -4.95 20.30 -1.32
N LYS A 237 -4.69 20.10 -0.03
CA LYS A 237 -4.04 21.09 0.84
C LYS A 237 -2.62 21.42 0.38
N GLU A 238 -1.85 20.41 -0.01
CA GLU A 238 -0.48 20.63 -0.49
C GLU A 238 -0.48 21.44 -1.78
N ILE A 239 -1.31 21.08 -2.78
CA ILE A 239 -1.41 21.82 -4.05
C ILE A 239 -1.88 23.27 -3.84
N THR A 240 -2.91 23.48 -3.03
CA THR A 240 -3.41 24.85 -2.72
C THR A 240 -2.40 25.70 -1.96
N SER A 241 -1.46 25.08 -1.22
CA SER A 241 -0.37 25.77 -0.54
C SER A 241 0.83 26.10 -1.43
N MET A 242 0.89 25.57 -2.66
CA MET A 242 1.99 25.84 -3.59
C MET A 242 1.89 27.27 -4.12
N LYS A 243 2.97 28.04 -3.94
CA LYS A 243 3.14 29.30 -4.67
C LYS A 243 3.42 28.95 -6.13
N VAL A 244 2.50 29.34 -7.01
CA VAL A 244 2.73 29.32 -8.45
C VAL A 244 3.75 30.43 -8.73
N HIS A 245 4.98 30.04 -9.05
CA HIS A 245 6.07 30.94 -9.43
C HIS A 245 6.14 31.04 -10.95
#